data_AF-A0A9P6T1P2-F1
#
_entry.id   AF-A0A9P6T1P2-F1
#
_cell.length_a   1.000
_cell.length_b   1.000
_cell.length_c   1.000
_cell.angle_alpha   90.00
_cell.angle_beta   90.00
_cell.angle_gamma   90.00
#
_symmetry.space_group_name_H-M   'P 1'
#
loop_
_entity.id
_entity.type
_entity.pdbx_description
1 polymer ?
#
loop_
_entity_poly.entity_id
_entity_poly.type
_entity_poly.pdbx_seq_one_letter_code
_entity_poly.pdbx_strand_id
1 'polypeptide(L)'
;MAVQAPSHLGRLVCLIGFLLIFHSGYSTFEHLSYLKAIDGHESGLPLDIVVELLASVALFGIGIVLVADDFKEILMETEMAKQ
;
A
#
# COMPACT_ATOMS: atom_id res chain seq x y z
N MET A 1 -9.06 -25.66 11.36
CA MET A 1 -8.56 -24.28 11.29
C MET A 1 -7.83 -24.19 9.97
N ALA A 2 -8.49 -23.74 8.91
CA ALA A 2 -7.82 -23.55 7.63
C ALA A 2 -7.04 -22.25 7.74
N VAL A 3 -5.72 -22.34 7.92
CA VAL A 3 -4.83 -21.22 7.59
C VAL A 3 -5.11 -20.93 6.12
N GLN A 4 -5.80 -19.83 5.82
CA GLN A 4 -5.92 -19.41 4.42
C GLN A 4 -4.48 -19.21 3.93
N ALA A 5 -4.08 -19.99 2.93
CA ALA A 5 -2.77 -19.83 2.33
C ALA A 5 -2.64 -18.36 1.91
N PRO A 6 -1.50 -17.70 2.20
CA PRO A 6 -1.35 -16.28 1.93
C PRO A 6 -1.69 -16.06 0.46
N SER A 7 -2.69 -15.21 0.20
CA SER A 7 -3.14 -14.98 -1.16
C SER A 7 -1.94 -14.48 -1.97
N HIS A 8 -1.41 -15.33 -2.86
CA HIS A 8 -0.24 -14.98 -3.68
C HIS A 8 -0.53 -13.70 -4.48
N LEU A 9 -1.80 -13.51 -4.85
CA LEU A 9 -2.32 -12.29 -5.44
C LEU A 9 -2.21 -11.09 -4.49
N GLY A 10 -2.62 -11.20 -3.21
CA GLY A 10 -2.48 -10.11 -2.24
C GLY A 10 -1.03 -9.70 -2.03
N ARG A 11 -0.10 -10.66 -1.95
CA ARG A 11 1.35 -10.36 -1.85
C ARG A 11 1.89 -9.65 -3.09
N LEU A 12 1.46 -10.03 -4.29
CA LEU A 12 1.83 -9.35 -5.53
C LEU A 12 1.28 -7.92 -5.56
N VAL A 13 0.02 -7.72 -5.16
CA VAL A 13 -0.61 -6.39 -5.08
C VAL A 13 0.12 -5.50 -4.07
N CYS A 14 0.50 -6.04 -2.91
CA CYS A 14 1.35 -5.33 -1.94
C CYS A 14 2.70 -4.93 -2.52
N LEU A 15 3.38 -5.83 -3.22
CA LEU A 15 4.68 -5.54 -3.85
C LEU A 15 4.56 -4.43 -4.90
N ILE A 16 3.53 -4.49 -5.75
CA ILE A 16 3.27 -3.48 -6.78
C ILE A 16 2.95 -2.14 -6.12
N GLY A 17 2.04 -2.11 -5.13
CA GLY A 17 1.71 -0.88 -4.40
C GLY A 17 2.93 -0.25 -3.73
N PHE A 18 3.80 -1.06 -3.13
CA PHE A 18 5.05 -0.57 -2.53
C PHE A 18 6.00 0.03 -3.57
N LEU A 19 6.18 -0.63 -4.71
CA LEU A 19 7.02 -0.12 -5.80
C LEU A 19 6.48 1.20 -6.38
N LEU A 20 5.16 1.34 -6.51
CA LEU A 20 4.54 2.58 -7.00
C LEU A 20 4.70 3.74 -6.01
N ILE A 21 4.60 3.47 -4.70
CA ILE A 21 4.92 4.47 -3.66
C ILE A 21 6.38 4.91 -3.79
N PHE A 22 7.30 3.96 -3.97
CA PHE A 22 8.72 4.28 -4.17
C PHE A 22 8.96 5.11 -5.44
N HIS A 23 8.27 4.78 -6.54
CA HIS A 23 8.32 5.52 -7.79
C HIS A 23 7.83 6.97 -7.61
N SER A 24 6.68 7.15 -6.96
CA SER A 24 6.11 8.48 -6.64
C SER A 24 7.06 9.30 -5.75
N GLY A 25 7.73 8.65 -4.80
CA GLY A 25 8.74 9.26 -3.94
C GLY A 25 9.99 9.70 -4.71
N TYR A 26 10.45 8.88 -5.66
CA TYR A 26 11.56 9.26 -6.55
C TYR A 26 11.19 10.46 -7.43
N SER A 27 10.01 10.45 -8.04
CA SER A 27 9.52 11.55 -8.89
C SER A 27 9.40 12.86 -8.10
N THR A 28 8.91 12.79 -6.86
CA THR A 28 8.90 13.92 -5.91
C THR A 28 10.31 14.44 -5.64
N PHE A 29 11.26 13.54 -5.36
CA PHE A 29 12.64 13.92 -5.07
C PHE A 29 13.32 14.56 -6.28
N GLU A 30 13.14 14.01 -7.47
CA GLU A 30 13.67 14.56 -8.71
C GLU A 30 13.09 15.94 -8.99
N HIS A 31 11.76 16.11 -8.86
CA HIS A 31 11.10 17.39 -9.07
C HIS A 31 11.61 18.48 -8.11
N LEU A 32 11.75 18.16 -6.82
CA LEU A 32 12.29 19.10 -5.84
C LEU A 32 13.78 19.38 -6.05
N SER A 33 14.55 18.38 -6.46
CA SER A 33 15.98 18.56 -6.76
C SER A 33 16.18 19.45 -8.00
N TYR A 34 15.32 19.28 -9.00
CA TYR A 34 15.31 20.11 -10.20
C TYR A 34 14.96 21.57 -9.88
N LEU A 35 13.89 21.81 -9.12
CA LEU A 35 13.49 23.17 -8.71
C LEU A 35 14.60 23.90 -7.94
N LYS A 36 15.28 23.20 -7.03
CA LYS A 36 16.44 23.73 -6.30
C LYS A 36 17.63 24.05 -7.20
N ALA A 37 17.87 23.25 -8.23
CA ALA A 37 19.00 23.45 -9.13
C ALA A 37 18.84 24.69 -10.04
N ILE A 38 17.61 25.08 -10.33
CA ILE A 38 17.30 26.21 -11.23
C ILE A 38 16.94 27.51 -10.48
N ASP A 39 17.10 27.56 -9.15
CA ASP A 39 16.58 28.62 -8.27
C ASP A 39 15.11 28.96 -8.58
N GLY A 40 14.34 27.94 -8.98
CA GLY A 40 12.95 28.09 -9.32
C GLY A 40 12.14 28.38 -8.07
N HIS A 41 11.17 29.29 -8.17
CA HIS A 41 10.20 29.45 -7.09
C HIS A 41 9.46 28.13 -6.89
N GLU A 42 9.26 27.74 -5.63
CA GLU A 42 8.54 26.52 -5.24
C GLU A 42 7.07 26.60 -5.70
N SER A 43 6.81 26.35 -6.99
CA SER A 43 5.50 25.98 -7.47
C SER A 43 5.28 24.57 -6.94
N GLY A 44 4.37 24.41 -5.97
CA GLY A 44 4.17 23.14 -5.26
C GLY A 44 4.01 21.92 -6.18
N LEU A 45 4.00 20.73 -5.57
CA LEU A 45 4.04 19.46 -6.30
C LEU A 45 2.96 19.37 -7.40
N PRO A 46 3.32 18.86 -8.59
CA PRO A 46 2.36 18.66 -9.66
C PRO A 46 1.30 17.65 -9.22
N LEU A 47 0.04 17.91 -9.60
CA LEU A 47 -1.11 17.09 -9.20
C LEU A 47 -0.97 15.63 -9.63
N ASP A 48 -0.25 15.35 -10.71
CA ASP A 48 -0.02 13.99 -11.21
C ASP A 48 0.70 13.11 -10.17
N ILE A 49 1.81 13.60 -9.61
CA ILE A 49 2.58 12.91 -8.56
C ILE A 49 1.72 12.73 -7.30
N VAL A 50 0.90 13.71 -6.95
CA VAL A 50 0.00 13.63 -5.78
C VAL A 50 -1.04 12.53 -5.97
N VAL A 51 -1.68 12.47 -7.14
CA VAL A 51 -2.69 11.45 -7.46
C VAL A 51 -2.06 10.07 -7.54
N GLU A 52 -0.88 9.95 -8.15
CA GLU A 52 -0.15 8.68 -8.25
C GLU A 52 0.23 8.15 -6.88
N LEU A 53 0.74 9.00 -5.98
CA LEU A 53 1.05 8.61 -4.60
C LEU A 53 -0.21 8.16 -3.85
N LEU A 54 -1.31 8.92 -3.97
CA LEU A 54 -2.56 8.61 -3.27
C LEU A 54 -3.17 7.28 -3.75
N ALA A 55 -3.16 7.05 -5.07
CA ALA A 55 -3.60 5.79 -5.66
C ALA A 55 -2.71 4.62 -5.23
N SER A 56 -1.39 4.83 -5.17
CA SER A 56 -0.42 3.80 -4.75
C SER A 56 -0.61 3.40 -3.29
N VAL A 57 -0.86 4.37 -2.40
CA VAL A 57 -1.17 4.12 -0.99
C VAL A 57 -2.49 3.36 -0.85
N ALA A 58 -3.53 3.74 -1.58
CA ALA A 58 -4.80 3.03 -1.57
C ALA A 58 -4.65 1.58 -2.05
N LEU A 59 -3.91 1.36 -3.14
CA LEU A 59 -3.65 0.03 -3.69
C LEU A 59 -2.85 -0.84 -2.71
N PHE A 60 -1.84 -0.26 -2.06
CA PHE A 60 -1.06 -0.95 -1.04
C PHE A 60 -1.95 -1.35 0.16
N GLY A 61 -2.83 -0.44 0.61
CA GLY A 61 -3.79 -0.73 1.68
C GLY A 61 -4.72 -1.89 1.34
N ILE A 62 -5.26 -1.93 0.11
CA ILE A 62 -6.08 -3.04 -0.37
C ILE A 62 -5.27 -4.35 -0.37
N GLY A 63 -4.02 -4.32 -0.84
CA GLY A 63 -3.13 -5.47 -0.80
C GLY A 63 -2.94 -6.03 0.61
N ILE A 64 -2.76 -5.16 1.61
CA ILE A 64 -2.58 -5.57 3.01
C ILE A 64 -3.83 -6.28 3.54
N VAL A 65 -5.02 -5.75 3.24
CA VAL A 65 -6.29 -6.38 3.63
C VAL A 65 -6.44 -7.77 3.00
N LEU A 66 -6.02 -7.96 1.75
CA LEU A 66 -6.08 -9.26 1.07
C LEU A 66 -5.06 -10.29 1.60
N VAL A 67 -4.00 -9.83 2.27
CA VAL A 67 -2.99 -10.68 2.92
C VAL A 67 -3.36 -10.99 4.37
N ALA A 68 -4.20 -10.17 4.99
CA ALA A 68 -4.68 -10.39 6.36
C ALA A 68 -5.47 -11.71 6.46
N ASP A 69 -5.29 -12.40 7.58
CA ASP A 69 -6.02 -13.64 7.89
C ASP A 69 -7.46 -13.33 8.31
N ASP A 70 -8.32 -14.35 8.27
CA ASP A 70 -9.71 -14.18 8.67
C ASP A 70 -9.85 -13.85 10.15
N PHE A 71 -10.91 -13.12 10.49
CA PHE A 71 -11.27 -12.89 11.88
C PHE A 71 -11.61 -14.22 12.57
N LYS A 72 -10.98 -14.46 13.73
CA LYS A 72 -11.32 -15.62 14.56
C LYS A 72 -12.69 -15.42 15.21
N GLU A 73 -13.50 -16.46 15.22
CA GLU A 73 -14.79 -16.48 15.91
C GLU A 73 -14.61 -16.43 17.43
N ILE A 74 -15.48 -15.69 18.12
CA ILE A 74 -15.41 -15.43 19.57
C ILE A 74 -16.36 -16.30 20.41
N LEU A 75 -17.24 -17.09 19.80
CA LEU A 75 -18.24 -17.86 20.54
C LEU A 75 -17.64 -19.09 21.23
N MET A 76 -17.90 -19.21 22.52
CA MET A 76 -17.41 -20.29 23.38
C MET A 76 -17.93 -21.66 22.96
N GLU A 77 -19.18 -21.73 22.48
CA GLU A 77 -19.82 -22.95 21.99
C GLU A 77 -19.07 -23.58 20.80
N THR A 78 -18.57 -22.75 19.89
CA THR A 78 -17.80 -23.20 18.72
C THR A 78 -16.41 -23.71 19.09
N GLU A 79 -15.78 -23.14 20.12
CA GLU A 79 -14.48 -23.62 20.62
C GLU A 79 -14.63 -24.87 21.50
N MET A 80 -15.70 -25.00 22.28
CA MET A 80 -16.00 -26.19 23.11
C MET A 80 -16.39 -27.42 22.28
N ALA A 81 -17.06 -27.22 21.14
CA ALA A 81 -17.41 -28.32 20.22
C ALA A 81 -16.19 -28.88 19.44
N LYS A 82 -15.04 -28.22 19.53
CA LYS A 82 -13.80 -28.57 18.83
C LYS A 82 -12.85 -29.44 19.67
N GLN A 83 -13.13 -29.61 20.97
CA GLN A 83 -12.43 -30.51 21.89
C GLN A 83 -13.07 -31.90 21.91
#